data_AF-A0A9X8VI69-F1
#
_entry.id   AF-A0A9X8VI69-F1
#
_cell.length_a   1.000
_cell.length_b   1.000
_cell.length_c   1.000
_cell.angle_alpha   90.00
_cell.angle_beta   90.00
_cell.angle_gamma   90.00
#
_symmetry.space_group_name_H-M   'P 1'
#
loop_
_entity.id
_entity.type
_entity.pdbx_description
1 polymer ?
#
loop_
_entity_poly.entity_id
_entity_poly.type
_entity_poly.pdbx_seq_one_letter_code
_entity_poly.pdbx_strand_id
1 'polypeptide(L)'
;VGIVGESGSGKSVSSLAIMGLIDFPGKVMADKLEFNGQDLRKISEKERRQLVGSEVAMIFQDPMTSLNPCYTVGYQIMEALKVHQGGNRRTRRQRAIDLLTQVGIPDPA
;
A
#
# COMPACT_ATOMS: atom_id res chain seq x y z
N VAL A 1 17.69 -2.79 -0.73
CA VAL A 1 17.77 -4.24 -0.43
C VAL A 1 16.86 -4.97 -1.40
N GLY A 2 17.30 -6.09 -1.96
CA GLY A 2 16.49 -6.93 -2.84
C GLY A 2 16.43 -8.36 -2.32
N ILE A 3 15.31 -9.05 -2.53
CA ILE A 3 15.13 -10.46 -2.16
C ILE A 3 15.02 -11.27 -3.46
N VAL A 4 15.93 -12.23 -3.65
CA VAL A 4 16.03 -13.05 -4.87
C VAL A 4 15.93 -14.53 -4.51
N GLY A 5 15.32 -15.32 -5.38
CA GLY A 5 15.10 -16.75 -5.19
C GLY A 5 14.16 -17.32 -6.24
N GLU A 6 14.11 -18.64 -6.35
CA GLU A 6 13.29 -19.36 -7.33
C GLU A 6 11.78 -19.16 -7.13
N SER A 7 10.96 -19.50 -8.13
CA SER A 7 9.50 -19.48 -7.96
C SER A 7 9.10 -20.37 -6.78
N GLY A 8 8.18 -19.88 -5.94
CA GLY A 8 7.76 -20.60 -4.73
C GLY A 8 8.70 -20.51 -3.53
N SER A 9 9.85 -19.83 -3.63
CA SER A 9 10.80 -19.67 -2.51
C SER A 9 10.32 -18.78 -1.34
N GLY A 10 9.04 -18.41 -1.30
CA GLY A 10 8.45 -17.60 -0.22
C GLY A 10 8.57 -16.08 -0.36
N LYS A 11 9.23 -15.53 -1.40
CA LYS A 11 9.43 -14.07 -1.57
C LYS A 11 8.14 -13.24 -1.40
N SER A 12 7.10 -13.58 -2.16
CA SER A 12 5.81 -12.86 -2.10
C SER A 12 5.15 -13.03 -0.74
N VAL A 13 5.22 -14.22 -0.16
CA VAL A 13 4.67 -14.53 1.17
C VAL A 13 5.37 -13.71 2.25
N SER A 14 6.69 -13.56 2.18
CA SER A 14 7.46 -12.71 3.11
C SER A 14 7.03 -11.25 3.02
N SER A 15 6.87 -10.71 1.81
CA SER A 15 6.39 -9.33 1.64
C SER A 15 4.97 -9.14 2.17
N LEU A 16 4.06 -10.08 1.89
CA LEU A 16 2.68 -10.05 2.41
C LEU A 16 2.66 -10.16 3.95
N ALA A 17 3.53 -10.99 4.54
CA ALA A 17 3.64 -11.13 5.99
C ALA A 17 4.08 -9.83 6.67
N ILE A 18 5.03 -9.10 6.09
CA ILE A 18 5.45 -7.78 6.59
C ILE A 18 4.29 -6.78 6.53
N MET A 19 3.53 -6.79 5.43
CA MET A 19 2.36 -5.93 5.25
C MET A 19 1.17 -6.31 6.15
N GLY A 20 1.16 -7.51 6.72
CA GLY A 20 0.00 -8.07 7.42
C GLY A 20 -1.16 -8.42 6.48
N LEU A 21 -0.85 -8.87 5.26
CA LEU A 21 -1.81 -9.25 4.22
C LEU A 21 -1.88 -10.77 4.02
N ILE A 22 -1.44 -11.56 5.01
CA ILE A 22 -1.59 -13.01 4.99
C ILE A 22 -3.02 -13.35 5.40
N ASP A 23 -3.79 -13.93 4.48
CA ASP A 23 -5.16 -14.34 4.73
C ASP A 23 -5.24 -15.55 5.66
N PHE A 24 -6.37 -15.67 6.37
CA PHE A 24 -6.71 -16.86 7.14
C PHE A 24 -6.72 -18.10 6.22
N PRO A 25 -6.15 -19.26 6.63
CA PRO A 25 -5.68 -19.61 7.97
C PRO A 25 -4.18 -19.32 8.24
N GLY A 26 -3.51 -18.58 7.35
CA GLY A 26 -2.09 -18.26 7.50
C GLY A 26 -1.80 -17.48 8.78
N LYS A 27 -0.64 -17.74 9.39
CA LYS A 27 -0.18 -17.07 10.62
C LYS A 27 1.26 -16.57 10.42
N VAL A 28 1.52 -15.34 10.84
CA VAL A 28 2.85 -14.75 10.83
C VAL A 28 3.49 -14.94 12.20
N MET A 29 4.61 -15.66 12.26
CA MET A 29 5.41 -15.87 13.47
C MET A 29 6.81 -15.31 13.24
N ALA A 30 7.29 -14.49 14.18
CA ALA A 30 8.63 -13.90 14.13
C ALA A 30 9.10 -13.53 15.54
N ASP A 31 10.38 -13.73 15.82
CA ASP A 31 11.02 -13.29 17.08
C ASP A 31 11.11 -11.76 17.17
N LYS A 32 11.24 -11.10 16.01
CA LYS A 32 11.24 -9.64 15.87
C LYS A 32 10.65 -9.23 14.52
N LEU A 33 9.70 -8.31 14.54
CA LEU A 33 9.12 -7.70 13.35
C LEU A 33 8.75 -6.25 13.68
N GLU A 34 9.61 -5.32 13.30
CA GLU A 34 9.51 -3.90 13.68
C GLU A 34 9.67 -3.00 12.45
N PHE A 35 8.96 -1.88 12.47
CA PHE A 35 9.11 -0.79 11.51
C PHE A 35 9.17 0.54 12.27
N ASN A 36 10.17 1.39 12.00
CA ASN A 36 10.37 2.66 12.69
C ASN A 36 10.28 2.59 14.23
N GLY A 37 10.77 1.49 14.83
CA GLY A 37 10.74 1.26 16.28
C GLY A 37 9.40 0.76 16.83
N GLN A 38 8.39 0.54 15.98
CA GLN A 38 7.10 -0.01 16.35
C GLN A 38 7.05 -1.53 16.06
N ASP A 39 6.68 -2.32 17.08
CA ASP A 39 6.50 -3.78 16.96
C ASP A 39 5.20 -4.12 16.22
N LEU A 40 5.32 -4.53 14.95
CA LEU A 40 4.19 -4.81 14.06
C LEU A 40 3.38 -6.04 14.45
N ARG A 41 3.86 -6.84 15.42
CA ARG A 41 3.10 -7.99 15.96
C ARG A 41 2.07 -7.56 16.99
N LYS A 42 2.23 -6.36 17.56
CA LYS A 42 1.42 -5.87 18.69
C LYS A 42 0.43 -4.77 18.29
N ILE A 43 0.52 -4.27 17.06
CA ILE A 43 -0.39 -3.24 16.56
C ILE A 43 -1.77 -3.82 16.27
N SER A 44 -2.80 -3.04 16.58
CA SER A 44 -4.18 -3.33 16.20
C SER A 44 -4.40 -3.25 14.69
N GLU A 45 -5.50 -3.84 14.20
CA GLU A 45 -5.95 -3.71 12.81
C GLU A 45 -6.11 -2.25 12.37
N LYS A 46 -6.54 -1.38 13.29
CA LYS A 46 -6.71 0.05 13.02
C LYS A 46 -5.35 0.73 12.80
N GLU A 47 -4.38 0.46 13.67
CA GLU A 47 -3.02 0.99 13.53
C GLU A 47 -2.34 0.44 12.28
N ARG A 48 -2.51 -0.85 11.99
CA ARG A 48 -2.02 -1.47 10.75
C ARG A 48 -2.58 -0.76 9.52
N ARG A 49 -3.88 -0.45 9.50
CA ARG A 49 -4.52 0.30 8.41
C ARG A 49 -4.01 1.74 8.28
N GLN A 50 -3.57 2.36 9.38
CA GLN A 50 -2.98 3.70 9.30
C GLN A 50 -1.56 3.64 8.72
N LEU A 51 -0.78 2.62 9.09
CA LEU A 51 0.58 2.39 8.61
C LEU A 51 0.62 1.96 7.13
N VAL A 52 -0.18 0.95 6.79
CA VAL A 52 -0.26 0.37 5.44
C VAL A 52 -1.05 1.29 4.53
N GLY A 53 -0.45 1.69 3.41
CA GLY A 53 -1.00 2.65 2.46
C GLY A 53 -0.53 4.09 2.68
N SER A 54 0.12 4.40 3.82
CA SER A 54 0.71 5.71 4.09
C SER A 54 2.24 5.68 4.16
N GLU A 55 2.79 4.89 5.09
CA GLU A 55 4.23 4.75 5.34
C GLU A 55 4.82 3.51 4.68
N VAL A 56 4.01 2.45 4.58
CA VAL A 56 4.38 1.20 3.91
C VAL A 56 3.36 0.90 2.82
N ALA A 57 3.81 0.83 1.56
CA ALA A 57 2.97 0.56 0.41
C ALA A 57 3.53 -0.61 -0.41
N MET A 58 2.65 -1.31 -1.11
CA MET A 58 3.00 -2.42 -1.99
C MET A 58 2.51 -2.10 -3.41
N ILE A 59 3.37 -2.36 -4.39
CA ILE A 59 3.01 -2.40 -5.81
C ILE A 59 3.00 -3.87 -6.21
N PHE A 60 1.84 -4.39 -6.59
CA PHE A 60 1.67 -5.78 -6.98
C PHE A 60 2.25 -6.05 -8.37
N GLN A 61 2.65 -7.30 -8.61
CA GLN A 61 3.24 -7.72 -9.90
C GLN A 61 2.26 -7.58 -11.07
N ASP A 62 0.97 -7.78 -10.83
CA ASP A 62 -0.10 -7.50 -11.78
C ASP A 62 -0.79 -6.17 -11.41
N PRO A 63 -0.40 -5.05 -12.03
CA PRO A 63 -0.95 -3.74 -11.69
C PRO A 63 -2.42 -3.60 -12.11
N MET A 64 -2.89 -4.38 -13.09
CA MET A 64 -4.27 -4.28 -13.59
C MET A 64 -5.26 -4.78 -12.55
N THR A 65 -4.86 -5.74 -11.71
CA THR A 65 -5.68 -6.22 -10.59
C THR A 65 -5.86 -5.18 -9.48
N SER A 66 -5.00 -4.16 -9.42
CA SER A 66 -5.04 -3.14 -8.37
C SER A 66 -5.97 -1.96 -8.68
N LEU A 67 -6.41 -1.84 -9.94
CA LEU A 67 -7.30 -0.77 -10.38
C LEU A 67 -8.70 -1.31 -10.67
N ASN A 68 -9.72 -0.66 -10.13
CA ASN A 68 -11.10 -0.95 -10.46
C ASN A 68 -11.50 -0.18 -11.74
N PRO A 69 -11.85 -0.86 -12.85
CA PRO A 69 -12.15 -0.23 -14.13
C PRO A 69 -13.45 0.60 -14.10
N CYS A 70 -14.31 0.42 -13.10
CA CYS A 70 -15.51 1.22 -12.93
C CYS A 70 -15.24 2.65 -12.42
N TYR A 71 -13.99 2.97 -12.04
CA TYR A 71 -13.61 4.28 -11.51
C TYR A 71 -12.41 4.86 -12.25
N THR A 72 -12.37 6.19 -12.34
CA THR A 72 -11.21 6.89 -12.91
C THR A 72 -9.98 6.72 -12.01
N VAL A 73 -8.79 6.77 -12.61
CA VAL A 73 -7.51 6.75 -11.87
C VAL A 73 -7.48 7.86 -10.82
N GLY A 74 -7.88 9.08 -11.19
CA GLY A 74 -7.94 10.21 -10.25
C GLY A 74 -8.87 9.96 -9.07
N TYR A 75 -10.03 9.31 -9.26
CA TYR A 75 -10.92 8.95 -8.15
C TYR A 75 -10.26 7.98 -7.17
N GLN A 76 -9.63 6.93 -7.70
CA GLN A 76 -8.98 5.90 -6.87
C GLN A 76 -7.82 6.47 -6.07
N ILE A 77 -7.01 7.37 -6.66
CA ILE A 77 -5.96 8.11 -5.95
C ILE A 77 -6.57 9.00 -4.85
N MET A 78 -7.64 9.74 -5.14
CA MET A 78 -8.30 10.61 -4.16
C MET A 78 -8.90 9.85 -2.97
N GLU A 79 -9.35 8.60 -3.16
CA GLU A 79 -9.84 7.76 -2.06
C GLU A 79 -8.69 7.32 -1.13
N ALA A 80 -7.54 6.92 -1.68
CA ALA A 80 -6.35 6.65 -0.87
C ALA A 80 -5.91 7.91 -0.08
N LEU A 81 -5.88 9.07 -0.73
CA LEU A 81 -5.57 10.35 -0.08
C LEU A 81 -6.57 10.72 1.01
N LYS A 82 -7.86 10.42 0.82
CA LYS A 82 -8.91 10.66 1.83
C LYS A 82 -8.65 9.87 3.10
N VAL A 83 -8.28 8.60 2.95
CA VAL A 83 -8.08 7.67 4.07
C VAL A 83 -6.82 8.03 4.86
N HIS A 84 -5.73 8.40 4.18
CA HIS A 84 -4.41 8.54 4.82
C HIS A 84 -3.94 9.98 5.01
N GLN A 85 -4.46 10.96 4.25
CA GLN A 85 -4.01 12.36 4.30
C GLN A 85 -5.16 13.35 4.56
N GLY A 86 -6.42 12.90 4.50
CA GLY A 86 -7.59 13.72 4.76
C GLY A 86 -7.81 14.83 3.73
N GLY A 87 -8.22 16.01 4.20
CA GLY A 87 -8.48 17.18 3.36
C GLY A 87 -9.81 17.14 2.59
N ASN A 88 -10.14 18.28 1.99
CA ASN A 88 -11.37 18.44 1.21
C ASN A 88 -11.19 17.94 -0.24
N ARG A 89 -12.29 17.90 -1.00
CA ARG A 89 -12.29 17.38 -2.38
C ARG A 89 -11.33 18.14 -3.29
N ARG A 90 -11.20 19.46 -3.12
CA ARG A 90 -10.34 20.31 -3.95
C ARG A 90 -8.87 20.03 -3.68
N THR A 91 -8.48 19.96 -2.39
CA THR A 91 -7.09 19.68 -2.01
C THR A 91 -6.65 18.27 -2.44
N ARG A 92 -7.55 17.28 -2.32
CA ARG A 92 -7.28 15.91 -2.79
C ARG A 92 -7.15 15.82 -4.31
N ARG A 93 -7.99 16.54 -5.06
CA ARG A 93 -7.87 16.60 -6.53
C ARG A 93 -6.52 17.18 -6.94
N GLN A 94 -6.13 18.31 -6.34
CA GLN A 94 -4.84 18.92 -6.65
C GLN A 94 -3.69 17.97 -6.34
N ARG A 95 -3.71 17.33 -5.17
CA ARG A 95 -2.68 16.36 -4.78
C ARG A 95 -2.60 15.17 -5.73
N ALA A 96 -3.73 14.67 -6.23
CA ALA A 96 -3.75 13.60 -7.23
C ALA A 96 -3.09 14.03 -8.55
N ILE A 97 -3.36 15.26 -9.01
CA ILE A 97 -2.72 15.85 -10.19
C ILE A 97 -1.21 15.96 -9.99
N ASP A 98 -0.78 16.46 -8.83
CA ASP A 98 0.64 16.61 -8.50
C ASP A 98 1.36 15.25 -8.52
N LEU A 99 0.73 14.20 -7.97
CA LEU A 99 1.28 12.84 -7.97
C LEU A 99 1.40 12.25 -9.37
N LEU A 100 0.38 12.42 -10.21
CA LEU A 100 0.42 11.96 -11.62
C LEU A 100 1.50 12.70 -12.42
N THR A 101 1.64 14.01 -12.18
CA THR A 101 2.69 14.83 -12.78
C THR A 101 4.08 14.36 -12.34
N GLN A 102 4.26 14.06 -11.05
CA GLN A 102 5.53 13.58 -10.49
C GLN A 102 6.04 12.29 -11.13
N VAL A 103 5.13 11.41 -11.56
CA VAL A 103 5.47 10.15 -12.24
C VAL A 103 5.40 10.24 -13.77
N GLY A 104 5.24 11.46 -14.32
CA GLY A 104 5.33 11.73 -15.75
C GLY A 104 4.09 11.36 -16.58
N ILE A 105 2.91 11.23 -15.96
CA ILE A 105 1.66 11.04 -16.70
C ILE A 105 1.26 12.37 -17.35
N PRO A 106 1.09 12.42 -18.69
CA PRO A 106 0.68 13.64 -19.39
C PRO A 106 -0.79 13.98 -19.14
N ASP A 107 -1.13 15.26 -19.29
CA ASP A 107 -2.48 15.82 -19.15
C ASP A 107 -3.30 15.32 -17.93
N PRO A 108 -2.76 15.42 -16.70
CA PRO A 108 -3.39 14.85 -15.51
C PRO A 108 -4.63 15.60 -14.97
N ALA A 109 -4.99 16.75 -15.54
CA ALA A 109 -5.96 17.72 -14.98
C ALA A 109 -7.43 17.42 -15.31
#